data_AF-A0AAV5SW28-F1
#
_entry.id   AF-A0AAV5SW28-F1
#
_cell.length_a   1.000
_cell.length_b   1.000
_cell.length_c   1.000
_cell.angle_alpha   90.00
_cell.angle_beta   90.00
_cell.angle_gamma   90.00
#
_symmetry.space_group_name_H-M   'P 1'
#
loop_
_entity.id
_entity.type
_entity.pdbx_description
1 polymer ?
#
loop_
_entity_poly.entity_id
_entity_poly.type
_entity_poly.pdbx_seq_one_letter_code
_entity_poly.pdbx_strand_id
1 'polypeptide(L)'
;QANSFVRRLAVSTGKVNSVFIGAKPSGKGDAFGWIDGSQWNYDNFYPGFPIKGLGDCIAMDTEGTTGQWANVDCASDLSFACSRSQNYCSTLACTSGPYKEGDIIYSPGFPYDASTPCDYILSVDSGKKVQLEVLVLEANTCCDRLILFENYQLVWRDR
;
A
#
# COMPACT_ATOMS: atom_id res chain seq x y z
N GLN A 1 -4.01 6.59 5.96
CA GLN A 1 -3.02 6.00 5.02
C GLN A 1 -3.30 4.51 4.78
N ALA A 2 -3.32 3.64 5.81
CA ALA A 2 -3.59 2.21 5.63
C ALA A 2 -4.96 1.90 5.00
N ASN A 3 -6.03 2.58 5.44
CA ASN A 3 -7.38 2.38 4.89
C ASN A 3 -7.46 2.59 3.38
N SER A 4 -6.98 3.75 2.91
CA SER A 4 -6.94 4.11 1.49
C SER A 4 -6.00 3.21 0.68
N PHE A 5 -4.91 2.73 1.30
CA PHE A 5 -4.00 1.76 0.67
C PHE A 5 -4.71 0.42 0.41
N VAL A 6 -5.36 -0.17 1.42
CA VAL A 6 -6.09 -1.45 1.28
C VAL A 6 -7.16 -1.33 0.19
N ARG A 7 -7.95 -0.26 0.19
CA ARG A 7 -8.97 -0.01 -0.84
C ARG A 7 -8.37 0.07 -2.24
N ARG A 8 -7.30 0.85 -2.43
CA ARG A 8 -6.65 0.98 -3.75
C ARG A 8 -6.03 -0.33 -4.22
N LEU A 9 -5.39 -1.08 -3.33
CA LEU A 9 -4.83 -2.39 -3.65
C LEU A 9 -5.92 -3.37 -4.10
N ALA A 10 -7.04 -3.42 -3.38
CA ALA A 10 -8.18 -4.25 -3.75
C ALA A 10 -8.70 -3.89 -5.15
N VAL A 11 -8.97 -2.60 -5.43
CA VAL A 11 -9.42 -2.14 -6.74
C VAL A 11 -8.40 -2.46 -7.85
N SER A 12 -7.10 -2.25 -7.60
CA SER A 12 -6.05 -2.54 -8.58
C SER A 12 -5.92 -4.02 -8.94
N THR A 13 -6.36 -4.91 -8.05
CA THR A 13 -6.36 -6.37 -8.24
C THR A 13 -7.73 -6.91 -8.67
N GLY A 14 -8.65 -6.02 -9.08
CA GLY A 14 -9.98 -6.37 -9.56
C GLY A 14 -10.97 -6.78 -8.46
N LYS A 15 -10.65 -6.53 -7.19
CA LYS A 15 -11.55 -6.76 -6.05
C LYS A 15 -12.34 -5.49 -5.80
N VAL A 16 -13.38 -5.30 -6.59
CA VAL A 16 -14.14 -4.03 -6.67
C VAL A 16 -15.45 -4.03 -5.90
N ASN A 17 -15.87 -5.10 -5.24
CA ASN A 17 -17.09 -5.11 -4.43
C ASN A 17 -16.76 -4.78 -2.96
N SER A 18 -16.38 -5.79 -2.18
CA SER A 18 -15.90 -5.63 -0.83
C SER A 18 -14.77 -6.60 -0.54
N VAL A 19 -13.93 -6.26 0.44
CA VAL A 19 -12.91 -7.16 0.97
C VAL A 19 -13.03 -7.28 2.48
N PHE A 20 -12.93 -8.49 3.00
CA PHE A 20 -12.79 -8.71 4.44
C PHE A 20 -11.50 -8.06 4.96
N ILE A 21 -11.61 -7.42 6.12
CA ILE A 21 -10.49 -6.90 6.89
C ILE A 21 -10.43 -7.59 8.24
N GLY A 22 -9.29 -7.48 8.92
CA GLY A 22 -9.04 -8.17 10.19
C GLY A 22 -9.79 -7.62 11.41
N ALA A 23 -10.81 -6.78 11.25
CA ALA A 23 -11.59 -6.25 12.37
C ALA A 23 -12.65 -7.25 12.79
N LYS A 24 -12.87 -7.39 14.09
CA LYS A 24 -13.93 -8.22 14.68
C LYS A 24 -14.44 -7.63 16.00
N PRO A 25 -15.64 -8.01 16.45
CA PRO A 25 -16.08 -7.77 17.82
C PRO A 25 -15.05 -8.33 18.81
N SER A 26 -14.72 -7.52 19.83
CA SER A 26 -13.75 -7.87 20.87
C SER A 26 -14.29 -8.88 21.89
N GLY A 27 -15.59 -9.17 21.86
CA GLY A 27 -16.29 -9.95 22.88
C GLY A 27 -16.52 -9.20 24.20
N LYS A 28 -16.12 -7.92 24.28
CA LYS A 28 -16.31 -7.04 25.44
C LYS A 28 -17.27 -5.91 25.09
N GLY A 29 -18.57 -6.18 25.20
CA GLY A 29 -19.62 -5.22 24.82
C GLY A 29 -19.57 -4.90 23.31
N ASP A 30 -19.86 -3.65 22.96
CA ASP A 30 -19.90 -3.16 21.57
C ASP A 30 -18.53 -2.74 21.01
N ALA A 31 -17.43 -3.16 21.65
CA ALA A 31 -16.07 -2.78 21.25
C ALA A 31 -15.50 -3.71 20.15
N PHE A 32 -14.69 -3.14 19.25
CA PHE A 32 -13.99 -3.85 18.18
C PHE A 32 -12.50 -3.99 18.47
N GLY A 33 -11.86 -4.95 17.79
CA GLY A 33 -10.42 -5.15 17.82
C GLY A 33 -9.92 -5.81 16.55
N TRP A 34 -8.61 -5.67 16.32
CA TRP A 34 -7.91 -6.35 15.22
C TRP A 34 -7.55 -7.78 15.62
N ILE A 35 -7.65 -8.72 14.67
CA ILE A 35 -7.31 -10.14 14.88
C ILE A 35 -5.82 -10.37 15.17
N ASP A 36 -4.95 -9.44 14.77
CA ASP A 36 -3.51 -9.49 15.01
C ASP A 36 -3.10 -8.95 16.39
N GLY A 37 -4.07 -8.46 17.17
CA GLY A 37 -3.85 -7.89 18.49
C GLY A 37 -3.29 -6.46 18.49
N SER A 38 -3.17 -5.82 17.33
CA SER A 38 -2.80 -4.40 17.24
C SER A 38 -3.85 -3.51 17.91
N GLN A 39 -3.43 -2.32 18.35
CA GLN A 39 -4.30 -1.40 19.06
C GLN A 39 -5.44 -0.90 18.15
N TRP A 40 -6.68 -0.96 18.65
CA TRP A 40 -7.83 -0.32 18.00
C TRP A 40 -7.75 1.20 18.20
N ASN A 41 -7.24 1.92 17.21
CA ASN A 41 -7.06 3.37 17.24
C ASN A 41 -7.65 4.09 16.01
N TYR A 42 -8.35 3.35 15.14
CA TYR A 42 -8.94 3.85 13.93
C TYR A 42 -10.16 3.03 13.56
N ASP A 43 -11.24 3.71 13.21
CA ASP A 43 -12.42 3.12 12.60
C ASP A 43 -12.93 3.98 11.43
N ASN A 44 -13.59 3.32 10.48
CA ASN A 44 -14.13 3.97 9.28
C ASN A 44 -15.48 3.35 8.88
N PHE A 45 -16.31 3.02 9.86
CA PHE A 45 -17.62 2.45 9.59
C PHE A 45 -18.50 3.41 8.77
N TYR A 46 -19.39 2.83 7.97
CA TYR A 46 -20.52 3.58 7.44
C TYR A 46 -21.36 4.15 8.60
N PRO A 47 -21.95 5.35 8.46
CA PRO A 47 -22.91 5.85 9.42
C PRO A 47 -24.02 4.83 9.68
N GLY A 48 -24.23 4.47 10.95
CA GLY A 48 -25.22 3.45 11.33
C GLY A 48 -24.69 2.01 11.38
N PHE A 49 -23.42 1.77 11.06
CA PHE A 49 -22.74 0.50 11.28
C PHE A 49 -21.88 0.54 12.54
N PRO A 50 -21.68 -0.61 13.22
CA PRO A 50 -22.22 -1.93 12.91
C PRO A 50 -23.73 -2.09 13.20
N ILE A 51 -24.39 -3.01 12.49
CA ILE A 51 -25.80 -3.41 12.68
C ILE A 51 -25.85 -4.72 13.46
N LYS A 52 -26.55 -4.71 14.60
CA LYS A 52 -26.72 -5.90 15.44
C LYS A 52 -27.45 -7.02 14.68
N GLY A 53 -26.86 -8.22 14.67
CA GLY A 53 -27.44 -9.42 14.04
C GLY A 53 -27.14 -9.58 12.54
N LEU A 54 -26.41 -8.65 11.91
CA LEU A 54 -26.02 -8.76 10.50
C LEU A 54 -24.79 -9.66 10.29
N GLY A 55 -23.96 -9.82 11.32
CA GLY A 55 -22.75 -10.66 11.31
C GLY A 55 -21.59 -9.98 12.05
N ASP A 56 -20.53 -10.75 12.30
CA ASP A 56 -19.40 -10.34 13.14
C ASP A 56 -18.12 -10.03 12.32
N CYS A 57 -18.11 -10.32 11.02
CA CYS A 57 -16.98 -10.04 10.16
C CYS A 57 -17.09 -8.63 9.58
N ILE A 58 -15.98 -7.91 9.49
CA ILE A 58 -15.96 -6.57 8.94
C ILE A 58 -15.43 -6.60 7.50
N ALA A 59 -16.18 -5.99 6.60
CA ALA A 59 -15.80 -5.82 5.21
C ALA A 59 -15.62 -4.33 4.89
N MET A 60 -14.57 -4.03 4.14
CA MET A 60 -14.33 -2.73 3.52
C MET A 60 -15.00 -2.68 2.16
N ASP A 61 -15.82 -1.67 1.92
CA ASP A 61 -16.34 -1.32 0.62
C ASP A 61 -15.21 -0.77 -0.27
N THR A 62 -15.07 -1.37 -1.44
CA THR A 62 -14.03 -1.02 -2.43
C THR A 62 -14.59 -0.29 -3.65
N GLU A 63 -15.92 -0.28 -3.84
CA GLU A 63 -16.61 0.49 -4.88
C GLU A 63 -16.47 1.99 -4.57
N GLY A 64 -16.79 2.38 -3.34
CA GLY A 64 -16.65 3.75 -2.85
C GLY A 64 -15.20 4.24 -2.82
N THR A 65 -14.99 5.56 -2.79
CA THR A 65 -13.65 6.17 -2.76
C THR A 65 -13.05 6.26 -1.35
N THR A 66 -13.90 6.15 -0.32
CA THR A 66 -13.56 6.38 1.09
C THR A 66 -13.11 5.11 1.83
N GLY A 67 -13.39 3.92 1.28
CA GLY A 67 -13.05 2.64 1.91
C GLY A 67 -13.77 2.43 3.24
N GLN A 68 -15.08 2.74 3.30
CA GLN A 68 -15.89 2.62 4.51
C GLN A 68 -16.23 1.17 4.83
N TRP A 69 -16.56 0.90 6.09
CA TRP A 69 -16.70 -0.46 6.61
C TRP A 69 -18.14 -0.78 7.01
N ALA A 70 -18.49 -2.05 6.86
CA ALA A 70 -19.75 -2.62 7.34
C ALA A 70 -19.47 -3.97 7.99
N ASN A 71 -20.25 -4.33 9.01
CA ASN A 71 -20.28 -5.71 9.48
C ASN A 71 -21.19 -6.53 8.56
N VAL A 72 -20.76 -7.75 8.23
CA VAL A 72 -21.41 -8.67 7.30
C VAL A 72 -21.35 -10.09 7.84
N ASP A 73 -22.13 -10.99 7.25
CA ASP A 73 -22.04 -12.42 7.54
C ASP A 73 -20.64 -12.93 7.17
N CYS A 74 -19.98 -13.58 8.11
CA CYS A 74 -18.67 -14.21 7.93
C CYS A 74 -18.68 -15.31 6.85
N ALA A 75 -19.83 -15.89 6.54
CA ALA A 75 -19.99 -16.88 5.48
C ALA A 75 -20.13 -16.26 4.07
N SER A 76 -20.11 -14.94 3.94
CA SER A 76 -20.20 -14.25 2.64
C SER A 76 -19.02 -14.59 1.74
N ASP A 77 -19.28 -14.77 0.45
CA ASP A 77 -18.26 -15.01 -0.58
C ASP A 77 -17.56 -13.70 -0.95
N LEU A 78 -16.61 -13.28 -0.13
CA LEU A 78 -15.79 -12.08 -0.34
C LEU A 78 -14.31 -12.42 -0.31
N SER A 79 -13.53 -11.67 -1.09
CA SER A 79 -12.06 -11.70 -0.98
C SER A 79 -11.61 -11.09 0.35
N PHE A 80 -10.38 -11.36 0.77
CA PHE A 80 -9.81 -10.84 2.03
C PHE A 80 -8.51 -10.09 1.80
N ALA A 81 -8.26 -9.08 2.63
CA ALA A 81 -7.00 -8.37 2.70
C ALA A 81 -6.19 -8.84 3.92
N CYS A 82 -4.96 -9.29 3.69
CA CYS A 82 -4.03 -9.67 4.75
C CYS A 82 -2.97 -8.59 4.95
N SER A 83 -2.56 -8.41 6.21
CA SER A 83 -1.36 -7.64 6.56
C SER A 83 -0.22 -8.59 6.93
N ARG A 84 1.01 -8.17 6.66
CA ARG A 84 2.22 -8.78 7.20
C ARG A 84 3.13 -7.66 7.68
N SER A 85 3.81 -7.87 8.80
CA SER A 85 4.90 -6.97 9.16
C SER A 85 5.98 -7.08 8.09
N GLN A 86 6.31 -5.96 7.47
CA GLN A 86 7.44 -5.90 6.57
C GLN A 86 8.61 -5.40 7.41
N ASN A 87 9.65 -6.23 7.53
CA ASN A 87 10.92 -5.84 8.14
C ASN A 87 11.66 -4.89 7.19
N TYR A 88 11.06 -3.76 6.86
CA TYR A 88 11.75 -2.69 6.18
C TYR A 88 12.63 -2.02 7.22
N CYS A 89 13.93 -2.07 6.99
CA CYS A 89 14.81 -1.09 7.60
C CYS A 89 14.39 0.25 6.99
N SER A 90 13.58 1.04 7.70
CA SER A 90 13.20 2.38 7.28
C SER A 90 14.45 3.25 7.38
N THR A 91 15.29 3.17 6.35
CA THR A 91 16.44 4.02 6.20
C THR A 91 15.95 5.33 5.60
N LEU A 92 16.24 6.44 6.26
CA LEU A 92 16.05 7.77 5.68
C LEU A 92 17.12 8.09 4.61
N ALA A 93 18.07 7.19 4.40
CA ALA A 93 19.09 7.28 3.38
C ALA A 93 18.67 6.55 2.10
N CYS A 94 19.07 7.11 0.96
CA CYS A 94 19.02 6.42 -0.33
C CYS A 94 19.88 5.16 -0.27
N THR A 95 19.36 4.03 -0.74
CA THR A 95 20.20 2.89 -1.05
C THR A 95 21.08 3.23 -2.25
N SER A 96 22.36 2.86 -2.20
CA SER A 96 23.27 2.96 -3.34
C SER A 96 23.50 1.56 -3.93
N GLY A 97 23.50 1.49 -5.27
CA GLY A 97 23.64 0.24 -6.02
C GLY A 97 25.04 -0.39 -5.88
N PRO A 98 25.22 -1.62 -6.41
CA PRO A 98 24.51 -2.14 -7.59
C PRO A 98 23.19 -2.87 -7.27
N TYR A 99 22.16 -2.60 -8.07
CA TYR A 99 20.87 -3.29 -8.05
C TYR A 99 20.88 -4.50 -8.97
N LYS A 100 20.20 -5.58 -8.57
CA LYS A 100 20.09 -6.84 -9.29
C LYS A 100 18.64 -7.18 -9.62
N GLU A 101 18.48 -8.16 -10.51
CA GLU A 101 17.17 -8.71 -10.83
C GLU A 101 16.47 -9.22 -9.56
N GLY A 102 15.21 -8.81 -9.37
CA GLY A 102 14.39 -9.17 -8.21
C GLY A 102 14.51 -8.22 -7.01
N ASP A 103 15.43 -7.24 -7.04
CA ASP A 103 15.51 -6.23 -5.99
C ASP A 103 14.27 -5.33 -6.01
N ILE A 104 13.72 -5.04 -4.82
CA ILE A 104 12.66 -4.05 -4.65
C ILE A 104 13.28 -2.78 -4.09
N ILE A 105 13.11 -1.68 -4.83
CA ILE A 105 13.60 -0.34 -4.46
C ILE A 105 12.44 0.45 -3.87
N TYR A 106 12.67 1.07 -2.72
CA TYR A 106 11.71 1.92 -2.03
C TYR A 106 12.26 3.36 -1.92
N SER A 107 11.40 4.37 -1.82
CA SER A 107 11.85 5.71 -1.43
C SER A 107 12.40 5.69 0.00
N PRO A 108 13.38 6.54 0.35
CA PRO A 108 13.83 6.63 1.74
C PRO A 108 12.66 7.02 2.63
N GLY A 109 12.59 6.41 3.81
CA GLY A 109 11.49 6.63 4.74
C GLY A 109 10.18 5.90 4.38
N PHE A 110 10.09 5.20 3.25
CA PHE A 110 8.93 4.37 2.93
C PHE A 110 8.64 3.38 4.08
N PRO A 111 7.35 3.15 4.43
CA PRO A 111 6.14 3.72 3.84
C PRO A 111 5.66 5.05 4.46
N TYR A 112 6.39 5.60 5.43
CA TYR A 112 5.89 6.69 6.28
C TYR A 112 6.32 8.09 5.82
N ASP A 113 7.46 8.19 5.15
CA ASP A 113 8.05 9.45 4.67
C ASP A 113 8.55 9.29 3.23
N ALA A 114 8.48 10.38 2.47
CA ALA A 114 8.98 10.50 1.10
C ALA A 114 9.68 11.85 0.85
N SER A 115 10.04 12.58 1.91
CA SER A 115 10.59 13.95 1.82
C SER A 115 12.02 14.00 1.27
N THR A 116 12.71 12.85 1.21
CA THR A 116 14.10 12.79 0.73
C THR A 116 14.15 12.33 -0.73
N PRO A 117 14.55 13.19 -1.68
CA PRO A 117 14.70 12.80 -3.08
C PRO A 117 15.93 11.91 -3.28
N CYS A 118 15.82 10.90 -4.16
CA CYS A 118 16.93 9.99 -4.50
C CYS A 118 16.97 9.69 -5.99
N ASP A 119 18.20 9.51 -6.49
CA ASP A 119 18.47 9.01 -7.82
C ASP A 119 18.90 7.54 -7.74
N TYR A 120 18.20 6.70 -8.51
CA TYR A 120 18.49 5.26 -8.61
C TYR A 120 19.05 4.95 -10.00
N ILE A 121 20.33 4.55 -10.04
CA ILE A 121 21.01 4.21 -11.30
C ILE A 121 20.96 2.71 -11.49
N LEU A 122 20.24 2.27 -12.53
CA LEU A 122 20.16 0.88 -12.96
C LEU A 122 21.09 0.66 -14.16
N SER A 123 22.01 -0.29 -14.05
CA SER A 123 22.96 -0.62 -15.11
C SER A 123 23.07 -2.13 -15.31
N VAL A 124 23.29 -2.53 -16.57
CA VAL A 124 23.45 -3.93 -16.98
C VAL A 124 24.58 -4.04 -18.00
N ASP A 125 25.14 -5.24 -18.14
CA ASP A 125 26.17 -5.53 -19.15
C ASP A 125 25.67 -5.28 -20.58
N SER A 126 26.61 -5.05 -21.50
CA SER A 126 26.31 -4.88 -22.92
C SER A 126 25.46 -6.03 -23.47
N GLY A 127 24.42 -5.68 -24.24
CA GLY A 127 23.48 -6.64 -24.82
C GLY A 127 22.31 -7.04 -23.91
N LYS A 128 22.28 -6.59 -22.65
CA LYS A 128 21.14 -6.76 -21.73
C LYS A 128 20.24 -5.53 -21.74
N LYS A 129 19.04 -5.67 -21.16
CA LYS A 129 18.07 -4.58 -20.97
C LYS A 129 17.71 -4.45 -19.50
N VAL A 130 17.45 -3.22 -19.07
CA VAL A 130 16.82 -2.95 -17.78
C VAL A 130 15.31 -3.06 -17.97
N GLN A 131 14.64 -3.81 -17.09
CA GLN A 131 13.18 -3.84 -16.97
C GLN A 131 12.81 -3.34 -15.58
N LEU A 132 11.87 -2.41 -15.51
CA LEU A 132 11.37 -1.85 -14.26
C LEU A 132 9.84 -2.01 -14.22
N GLU A 133 9.33 -2.49 -13.10
CA GLU A 133 7.90 -2.54 -12.81
C GLU A 133 7.59 -1.63 -11.61
N VAL A 134 6.68 -0.67 -11.80
CA VAL A 134 6.22 0.20 -10.70
C VAL A 134 5.08 -0.51 -9.98
N LEU A 135 5.39 -1.14 -8.85
CA LEU A 135 4.41 -1.89 -8.06
C LEU A 135 3.39 -0.96 -7.39
N VAL A 136 3.86 0.12 -6.77
CA VAL A 136 3.04 1.12 -6.08
C VAL A 136 3.67 2.49 -6.25
N LEU A 137 2.86 3.49 -6.63
CA LEU A 137 3.24 4.89 -6.63
C LEU A 137 2.14 5.70 -5.94
N GLU A 138 2.46 6.23 -4.76
CA GLU A 138 1.63 7.20 -4.05
C GLU A 138 2.39 8.51 -3.97
N ALA A 139 1.96 9.49 -4.75
CA ALA A 139 2.65 10.76 -4.92
C ALA A 139 1.63 11.89 -4.74
N ASN A 140 1.98 12.91 -3.96
CA ASN A 140 1.23 14.16 -3.93
C ASN A 140 1.37 14.87 -5.28
N THR A 141 0.24 15.20 -5.91
CA THR A 141 0.19 15.83 -7.23
C THR A 141 0.88 17.19 -7.29
N CYS A 142 1.07 17.87 -6.16
CA CYS A 142 1.71 19.19 -6.15
C CYS A 142 3.24 19.15 -6.21
N CYS A 143 3.89 18.08 -5.75
CA CYS A 143 5.34 18.08 -5.51
C CYS A 143 6.06 16.75 -5.73
N ASP A 144 5.35 15.62 -5.69
CA ASP A 144 5.99 14.31 -5.78
C ASP A 144 5.93 13.80 -7.22
N ARG A 145 7.06 13.27 -7.70
CA ARG A 145 7.16 12.75 -9.06
C ARG A 145 8.18 11.62 -9.12
N LEU A 146 7.80 10.54 -9.80
CA LEU A 146 8.73 9.53 -10.26
C LEU A 146 9.13 9.88 -11.70
N ILE A 147 10.43 10.06 -11.95
CA ILE A 147 10.91 10.36 -13.30
C ILE A 147 11.86 9.26 -13.74
N LEU A 148 11.60 8.72 -14.93
CA LEU A 148 12.40 7.68 -15.57
C LEU A 148 13.11 8.30 -16.76
N PHE A 149 14.43 8.30 -16.73
CA PHE A 149 15.26 8.80 -17.81
C PHE A 149 16.16 7.67 -18.32
N GLU A 150 16.21 7.50 -19.63
CA GLU A 150 17.19 6.67 -20.32
C GLU A 150 18.30 7.60 -20.84
N ASN A 151 19.57 7.27 -20.56
CA ASN A 151 20.80 7.98 -20.98
C ASN A 151 21.33 9.10 -20.07
N TYR A 152 22.22 8.76 -19.13
CA TYR A 152 23.18 9.69 -18.53
C TYR A 152 24.40 9.95 -19.45
N GLN A 153 24.19 10.31 -20.72
CA GLN A 153 25.26 10.86 -21.56
C GLN A 153 24.86 12.20 -22.18
N LEU A 154 25.09 13.26 -21.42
CA LEU A 154 25.46 14.56 -21.99
C LEU A 154 26.85 14.91 -21.46
N VAL A 155 27.88 14.36 -22.12
CA VAL A 155 29.26 14.86 -22.02
C VAL A 155 29.41 15.91 -23.12
N TRP A 156 29.84 17.10 -22.68
CA TRP A 156 30.22 18.33 -23.39
C TRP A 156 30.50 18.26 -24.90
N ARG A 157 29.89 19.19 -25.66
CA ARG A 157 30.50 19.71 -26.89
C ARG A 157 31.15 21.05 -26.59
N ASP A 158 32.48 21.07 -26.61
CA ASP A 158 33.25 22.26 -26.89
C ASP A 158 33.69 22.20 -28.36
N ARG A 159 33.12 23.09 -29.17
CA ARG A 159 33.77 23.85 -30.24
C ARG A 159 32.81 24.91 -30.76
#